data_AF-A0A067N3G5-F1
#
_entry.id   AF-A0A067N3G5-F1
#
_cell.length_a   1.000
_cell.length_b   1.000
_cell.length_c   1.000
_cell.angle_alpha   90.00
_cell.angle_beta   90.00
_cell.angle_gamma   90.00
#
_symmetry.space_group_name_H-M   'P 1'
#
loop_
_entity.id
_entity.type
_entity.pdbx_description
1 polymer ?
#
loop_
_entity_poly.entity_id
_entity_poly.type
_entity_poly.pdbx_seq_one_letter_code
_entity_poly.pdbx_strand_id
1 'polypeptide(L)'
;AKSGRNVAVFIDGRSKQFSAKNTNIVELYSMVLRDIAFQATYYNSGIGTFARPSWRSPKYLKQRLYHLIDTAIAWNFERIVLSAYHWLVENYQPGDCIYLFGFSRGAYQVRVIAGMIEKVGGLLHKGNNDQIPFAFELYSATMGKSSRSTFKDAEELCQRFKNTLSQQSVKVHFVGVWDTVSSIGVTRSPSFPETVNGMKHVCVFRHALALDERRVKFLP
;
A
#
# COMPACT_ATOMS: atom_id res chain seq x y z
N ALA A 1 -9.25 -20.43 21.89
CA ALA A 1 -9.87 -19.17 21.43
C ALA A 1 -10.37 -19.39 20.01
N LYS A 2 -11.58 -18.92 19.65
CA LYS A 2 -12.05 -18.98 18.26
C LYS A 2 -11.05 -18.15 17.44
N SER A 3 -10.40 -18.76 16.45
CA SER A 3 -9.55 -18.01 15.52
C SER A 3 -10.43 -16.94 14.86
N GLY A 4 -9.98 -15.68 14.86
CA GLY A 4 -10.69 -14.64 14.13
C GLY A 4 -10.73 -14.94 12.63
N ARG A 5 -11.52 -14.16 11.89
CA ARG A 5 -11.70 -14.34 10.46
C ARG A 5 -10.46 -13.86 9.71
N ASN A 6 -10.38 -14.20 8.43
CA ASN A 6 -9.35 -13.71 7.54
C ASN A 6 -9.83 -12.43 6.85
N VAL A 7 -9.03 -11.37 6.88
CA VAL A 7 -9.31 -10.13 6.15
C VAL A 7 -8.18 -9.95 5.14
N ALA A 8 -8.49 -10.14 3.87
CA ALA A 8 -7.49 -10.27 2.81
C ALA A 8 -7.60 -9.16 1.76
N VAL A 9 -6.49 -8.48 1.50
CA VAL A 9 -6.37 -7.39 0.52
C VAL A 9 -5.46 -7.84 -0.62
N PHE A 10 -5.93 -7.66 -1.85
CA PHE A 10 -5.25 -8.05 -3.08
C PHE A 10 -5.09 -6.82 -3.97
N ILE A 11 -3.86 -6.39 -4.19
CA ILE A 11 -3.56 -5.23 -5.02
C ILE A 11 -2.68 -5.66 -6.19
N ASP A 12 -3.26 -5.65 -7.38
CA ASP A 12 -2.55 -6.04 -8.58
C ASP A 12 -1.52 -4.98 -9.01
N GLY A 13 -0.54 -5.42 -9.80
CA GLY A 13 0.26 -4.50 -10.60
C GLY A 13 -0.64 -3.82 -11.65
N ARG A 14 -0.12 -2.80 -12.35
CA ARG A 14 -0.86 -2.16 -13.46
C ARG A 14 -1.23 -3.20 -14.53
N SER A 15 -2.42 -3.79 -14.44
CA SER A 15 -2.93 -4.70 -15.45
C SER A 15 -3.73 -3.89 -16.46
N LYS A 16 -3.36 -4.03 -17.74
CA LYS A 16 -4.19 -3.52 -18.83
C LYS A 16 -5.35 -4.48 -19.00
N GLN A 17 -6.39 -4.30 -18.17
CA GLN A 17 -7.66 -5.03 -18.22
C GLN A 17 -7.56 -6.53 -17.87
N PHE A 18 -8.66 -7.07 -17.33
CA PHE A 18 -8.89 -8.51 -17.22
C PHE A 18 -8.81 -9.10 -18.62
N SER A 19 -7.83 -9.96 -18.87
CA SER A 19 -7.51 -10.49 -20.19
C SER A 19 -7.23 -11.98 -20.10
N ALA A 20 -7.05 -12.67 -21.22
CA ALA A 20 -6.72 -14.10 -21.24
C ALA A 20 -5.42 -14.46 -20.48
N LYS A 21 -4.58 -13.47 -20.12
CA LYS A 21 -3.43 -13.64 -19.24
C LYS A 21 -3.60 -12.78 -17.99
N ASN A 22 -3.95 -13.44 -16.89
CA ASN A 22 -4.08 -12.82 -15.58
C ASN A 22 -2.75 -12.76 -14.84
N THR A 23 -2.69 -11.90 -13.82
CA THR A 23 -1.59 -11.88 -12.87
C THR A 23 -1.81 -12.92 -11.78
N ASN A 24 -0.74 -13.29 -11.06
CA ASN A 24 -0.85 -14.18 -9.91
C ASN A 24 -1.78 -13.63 -8.82
N ILE A 25 -2.00 -12.31 -8.75
CA ILE A 25 -2.92 -11.70 -7.79
C ILE A 25 -4.37 -12.01 -8.15
N VAL A 26 -4.76 -11.84 -9.42
CA VAL A 26 -6.12 -12.16 -9.87
C VAL A 26 -6.40 -13.65 -9.80
N GLU A 27 -5.43 -14.48 -10.17
CA GLU A 27 -5.54 -15.94 -10.06
C GLU A 27 -5.65 -16.38 -8.60
N LEU A 28 -4.83 -15.83 -7.70
CA LEU A 28 -4.96 -16.13 -6.27
C LEU A 28 -6.34 -15.66 -5.75
N TYR A 29 -6.77 -14.46 -6.12
CA TYR A 29 -8.06 -13.92 -5.71
C TYR A 29 -9.26 -14.73 -6.22
N SER A 30 -9.15 -15.37 -7.40
CA SER A 30 -10.20 -16.23 -7.96
C SER A 30 -10.35 -17.55 -7.18
N MET A 31 -9.27 -18.01 -6.56
CA MET A 31 -9.23 -19.25 -5.77
C MET A 31 -9.63 -19.06 -4.30
N VAL A 32 -9.78 -17.82 -3.84
CA VAL A 32 -10.10 -17.50 -2.44
C VAL A 32 -11.59 -17.74 -2.16
N LEU A 33 -11.88 -18.45 -1.06
CA LEU A 33 -13.24 -18.68 -0.60
C LEU A 33 -13.90 -17.37 -0.18
N ARG A 34 -15.09 -17.10 -0.72
CA ARG A 34 -15.87 -15.89 -0.43
C ARG A 34 -16.98 -16.19 0.56
N ASP A 35 -16.59 -16.60 1.75
CA ASP A 35 -17.51 -16.77 2.87
C ASP A 35 -17.25 -15.68 3.91
N ILE A 36 -18.12 -14.67 3.97
CA ILE A 36 -17.95 -13.50 4.85
C ILE A 36 -17.95 -13.87 6.35
N ALA A 37 -18.44 -15.06 6.70
CA ALA A 37 -18.39 -15.56 8.06
C ALA A 37 -16.95 -15.92 8.48
N PHE A 38 -16.06 -16.23 7.52
CA PHE A 38 -14.69 -16.67 7.78
C PHE A 38 -13.62 -15.85 7.04
N GLN A 39 -13.99 -15.16 5.95
CA GLN A 39 -13.08 -14.48 5.06
C GLN A 39 -13.72 -13.27 4.37
N ALA A 40 -13.24 -12.07 4.70
CA ALA A 40 -13.54 -10.84 3.98
C ALA A 40 -12.41 -10.56 2.98
N THR A 41 -12.75 -10.15 1.76
CA THR A 41 -11.75 -9.92 0.71
C THR A 41 -11.95 -8.60 -0.01
N TYR A 42 -10.85 -7.94 -0.38
CA TYR A 42 -10.82 -6.73 -1.20
C TYR A 42 -9.83 -6.88 -2.34
N TYR A 43 -10.25 -6.52 -3.55
CA TYR A 43 -9.40 -6.56 -4.74
C TYR A 43 -9.33 -5.19 -5.41
N ASN A 44 -8.12 -4.79 -5.80
CA ASN A 44 -7.88 -3.62 -6.63
C ASN A 44 -7.00 -4.00 -7.84
N SER A 45 -7.44 -3.60 -9.04
CA SER A 45 -6.77 -3.92 -10.31
C SER A 45 -5.57 -3.03 -10.65
N GLY A 46 -5.27 -2.02 -9.83
CA GLY A 46 -4.19 -1.07 -10.09
C GLY A 46 -4.44 -0.12 -11.26
N ILE A 47 -5.65 -0.08 -11.83
CA ILE A 47 -6.03 0.80 -12.95
C ILE A 47 -6.14 2.26 -12.45
N GLY A 48 -5.31 3.14 -13.02
CA GLY A 48 -5.28 4.58 -12.70
C GLY A 48 -5.62 5.46 -13.90
N THR A 49 -6.11 6.67 -13.62
CA THR A 49 -6.48 7.69 -14.61
C THR A 49 -5.23 8.21 -15.31
N PHE A 50 -5.09 7.95 -16.62
CA PHE A 50 -3.99 8.52 -17.39
C PHE A 50 -4.33 9.94 -17.84
N ALA A 51 -3.43 10.89 -17.59
CA ALA A 51 -3.44 12.16 -18.29
C ALA A 51 -3.22 11.89 -19.80
N ARG A 52 -4.21 12.23 -20.64
CA ARG A 52 -4.07 12.17 -22.10
C ARG A 52 -3.19 13.35 -22.55
N PRO A 53 -2.05 13.11 -23.23
CA PRO A 53 -1.20 14.21 -23.65
C PRO A 53 -1.82 14.98 -24.83
N SER A 54 -1.85 16.31 -24.73
CA SER A 54 -2.15 17.23 -25.84
C SER A 54 -0.86 17.84 -26.40
N TRP A 55 -0.67 17.78 -27.71
CA TRP A 55 0.57 18.14 -28.43
C TRP A 55 0.73 19.65 -28.65
N ARG A 56 2.00 20.15 -28.64
CA ARG A 56 2.49 21.32 -29.44
C ARG A 56 3.97 21.78 -29.24
N SER A 57 4.81 21.20 -28.35
CA SER A 57 6.26 21.55 -28.28
C SER A 57 7.14 20.48 -27.58
N PRO A 58 8.43 20.24 -27.92
CA PRO A 58 9.16 19.03 -27.45
C PRO A 58 9.97 19.12 -26.13
N LYS A 59 10.59 20.26 -25.79
CA LYS A 59 11.55 20.34 -24.65
C LYS A 59 10.91 20.74 -23.30
N TYR A 60 10.09 21.79 -23.29
CA TYR A 60 9.33 22.19 -22.07
C TYR A 60 8.17 21.24 -21.75
N LEU A 61 7.61 20.59 -22.77
CA LEU A 61 6.57 19.58 -22.59
C LEU A 61 7.12 18.32 -21.95
N LYS A 62 8.36 17.88 -22.22
CA LYS A 62 8.91 16.68 -21.58
C LYS A 62 8.92 16.83 -20.06
N GLN A 63 9.46 17.93 -19.55
CA GLN A 63 9.53 18.15 -18.10
C GLN A 63 8.13 18.31 -17.49
N ARG A 64 7.24 19.13 -18.09
CA ARG A 64 5.84 19.24 -17.62
C ARG A 64 5.06 17.92 -17.71
N LEU A 65 5.28 17.13 -18.76
CA LEU A 65 4.65 15.83 -18.98
C LEU A 65 5.15 14.82 -17.94
N TYR A 66 6.46 14.78 -17.66
CA TYR A 66 7.00 13.95 -16.59
C TYR A 66 6.40 14.33 -15.24
N HIS A 67 6.33 15.61 -14.91
CA HIS A 67 5.68 16.06 -13.68
C HIS A 67 4.19 15.69 -13.62
N LEU A 68 3.43 15.87 -14.71
CA LEU A 68 2.01 15.49 -14.76
C LEU A 68 1.81 13.97 -14.60
N ILE A 69 2.66 13.17 -15.24
CA ILE A 69 2.63 11.70 -15.13
C ILE A 69 3.02 11.27 -13.72
N ASP A 70 4.09 11.81 -13.15
CA ASP A 70 4.55 11.48 -11.81
C ASP A 70 3.51 11.88 -10.75
N THR A 71 2.90 13.06 -10.87
CA THR A 71 1.79 13.50 -10.00
C THR A 71 0.57 12.59 -10.14
N ALA A 72 0.18 12.20 -11.36
CA ALA A 72 -0.95 11.28 -11.56
C ALA A 72 -0.66 9.89 -10.97
N ILE A 73 0.58 9.41 -11.08
CA ILE A 73 1.01 8.14 -10.47
C ILE A 73 0.97 8.24 -8.94
N ALA A 74 1.48 9.32 -8.36
CA ALA A 74 1.48 9.55 -6.92
C ALA A 74 0.04 9.66 -6.36
N TRP A 75 -0.82 10.44 -7.02
CA TRP A 75 -2.23 10.56 -6.65
C TRP A 75 -2.98 9.23 -6.74
N ASN A 76 -2.75 8.46 -7.81
CA ASN A 76 -3.34 7.13 -7.94
C ASN A 76 -2.80 6.15 -6.89
N PHE A 77 -1.51 6.25 -6.56
CA PHE A 77 -0.88 5.43 -5.54
C PHE A 77 -1.54 5.68 -4.18
N GLU A 78 -1.63 6.94 -3.76
CA GLU A 78 -2.25 7.35 -2.51
C GLU A 78 -3.71 6.91 -2.46
N ARG A 79 -4.49 7.18 -3.51
CA ARG A 79 -5.90 6.76 -3.60
C ARG A 79 -6.08 5.26 -3.36
N ILE A 80 -5.25 4.41 -3.96
CA ILE A 80 -5.34 2.95 -3.81
C ILE A 80 -5.00 2.53 -2.38
N VAL A 81 -3.95 3.10 -1.78
CA VAL A 81 -3.55 2.84 -0.39
C VAL A 81 -4.66 3.24 0.57
N LEU A 82 -5.19 4.46 0.46
CA LEU A 82 -6.27 4.96 1.31
C LEU A 82 -7.55 4.14 1.15
N SER A 83 -7.90 3.76 -0.08
CA SER A 83 -9.12 2.94 -0.33
C SER A 83 -9.01 1.56 0.31
N ALA A 84 -7.85 0.90 0.20
CA ALA A 84 -7.61 -0.40 0.81
C ALA A 84 -7.56 -0.30 2.35
N TYR A 85 -6.91 0.74 2.89
CA TYR A 85 -6.88 1.00 4.32
C TYR A 85 -8.27 1.29 4.89
N HIS A 86 -9.06 2.13 4.22
CA HIS A 86 -10.47 2.38 4.56
C HIS A 86 -11.27 1.10 4.58
N TRP A 87 -11.13 0.25 3.56
CA TRP A 87 -11.81 -1.04 3.55
C TRP A 87 -11.40 -1.92 4.74
N LEU A 88 -10.13 -1.95 5.12
CA LEU A 88 -9.68 -2.66 6.32
C LEU A 88 -10.32 -2.10 7.59
N VAL A 89 -10.37 -0.77 7.76
CA VAL A 89 -11.02 -0.10 8.91
C VAL A 89 -12.49 -0.51 9.05
N GLU A 90 -13.21 -0.60 7.94
CA GLU A 90 -14.64 -0.92 7.94
C GLU A 90 -14.97 -2.41 8.18
N ASN A 91 -14.03 -3.31 7.86
CA ASN A 91 -14.27 -4.76 7.82
C ASN A 91 -13.51 -5.56 8.89
N TYR A 92 -12.44 -5.00 9.45
CA TYR A 92 -11.65 -5.65 10.49
C TYR A 92 -12.43 -5.72 11.80
N GLN A 93 -12.42 -6.91 12.41
CA GLN A 93 -12.89 -7.12 13.76
C GLN A 93 -11.71 -7.52 14.66
N PRO A 94 -11.72 -7.15 15.95
CA PRO A 94 -10.70 -7.56 16.89
C PRO A 94 -10.47 -9.09 16.87
N GLY A 95 -9.23 -9.50 16.63
CA GLY A 95 -8.83 -10.90 16.52
C GLY A 95 -8.76 -11.43 15.09
N ASP A 96 -9.24 -10.69 14.08
CA ASP A 96 -9.09 -11.06 12.68
C ASP A 96 -7.60 -11.07 12.26
N CYS A 97 -7.26 -11.94 11.31
CA CYS A 97 -5.94 -12.05 10.71
C CYS A 97 -5.90 -11.27 9.38
N ILE A 98 -5.00 -10.28 9.29
CA ILE A 98 -4.84 -9.45 8.08
C ILE A 98 -3.84 -10.10 7.12
N TYR A 99 -4.27 -10.33 5.89
CA TYR A 99 -3.46 -10.85 4.79
C TYR A 99 -3.35 -9.81 3.69
N LEU A 100 -2.13 -9.50 3.24
CA LEU A 100 -1.91 -8.54 2.16
C LEU A 100 -1.13 -9.20 1.03
N PHE A 101 -1.66 -9.10 -0.18
CA PHE A 101 -1.05 -9.64 -1.39
C PHE A 101 -0.87 -8.56 -2.44
N GLY A 102 0.30 -8.51 -3.07
CA GLY A 102 0.51 -7.55 -4.14
C GLY A 102 1.56 -7.95 -5.18
N PHE A 103 1.43 -7.38 -6.37
CA PHE A 103 2.36 -7.58 -7.48
C PHE A 103 2.91 -6.25 -7.99
N SER A 104 4.20 -6.17 -8.31
CA SER A 104 4.83 -5.00 -8.91
C SER A 104 4.61 -3.72 -8.09
N ARG A 105 3.86 -2.74 -8.60
CA ARG A 105 3.49 -1.53 -7.83
C ARG A 105 2.50 -1.83 -6.70
N GLY A 106 1.60 -2.79 -6.91
CA GLY A 106 0.67 -3.28 -5.89
C GLY A 106 1.39 -3.91 -4.70
N ALA A 107 2.52 -4.59 -4.96
CA ALA A 107 3.39 -5.10 -3.91
C ALA A 107 3.97 -3.98 -3.03
N TYR A 108 4.34 -2.84 -3.61
CA TYR A 108 4.80 -1.69 -2.84
C TYR A 108 3.65 -1.05 -2.04
N GLN A 109 2.46 -0.95 -2.62
CA GLN A 109 1.26 -0.44 -1.96
C GLN A 109 0.88 -1.26 -0.73
N VAL A 110 0.89 -2.60 -0.82
CA VAL A 110 0.58 -3.44 0.35
C VAL A 110 1.66 -3.37 1.43
N ARG A 111 2.93 -3.18 1.07
CA ARG A 111 4.01 -2.93 2.04
C ARG A 111 3.81 -1.61 2.77
N VAL A 112 3.37 -0.58 2.05
CA VAL A 112 3.01 0.72 2.64
C VAL A 112 1.81 0.61 3.58
N ILE A 113 0.77 -0.15 3.20
CA ILE A 113 -0.37 -0.41 4.09
C ILE A 113 0.09 -1.09 5.39
N ALA A 114 0.95 -2.12 5.30
CA ALA A 114 1.48 -2.79 6.48
C ALA A 114 2.30 -1.85 7.37
N GLY A 115 3.16 -1.02 6.77
CA GLY A 115 3.94 -0.02 7.50
C GLY A 115 3.07 1.04 8.17
N MET A 116 2.00 1.49 7.51
CA MET A 116 1.03 2.42 8.07
C MET A 116 0.29 1.82 9.27
N ILE A 117 -0.14 0.56 9.18
CA ILE A 117 -0.74 -0.20 10.29
C ILE A 117 0.24 -0.29 11.46
N GLU A 118 1.51 -0.54 11.22
CA GLU A 118 2.50 -0.60 12.31
C GLU A 118 2.69 0.77 12.99
N LYS A 119 2.95 1.81 12.17
CA LYS A 119 3.45 3.11 12.61
C LYS A 119 2.39 4.05 13.16
N VAL A 120 1.32 4.29 12.40
CA VAL A 120 0.29 5.30 12.75
C VAL A 120 -0.90 4.67 13.46
N GLY A 121 -0.92 3.34 13.57
CA GLY A 121 -1.29 2.77 14.84
C GLY A 121 -2.34 1.69 14.90
N GLY A 122 -2.32 0.78 13.95
CA GLY A 122 -3.37 -0.20 13.80
C GLY A 122 -4.42 0.33 12.85
N LEU A 123 -5.54 -0.35 12.78
CA LEU A 123 -6.68 0.12 12.02
C LEU A 123 -7.44 1.11 12.90
N LEU A 124 -7.79 2.26 12.34
CA LEU A 124 -8.70 3.20 12.99
C LEU A 124 -9.96 2.46 13.49
N HIS A 125 -10.56 3.00 14.55
CA HIS A 125 -11.90 2.54 14.92
C HIS A 125 -12.88 2.82 13.79
N LYS A 126 -13.73 1.84 13.49
CA LYS A 126 -14.79 1.94 12.50
C LYS A 126 -15.61 3.22 12.71
N GLY A 127 -15.86 3.96 11.63
CA GLY A 127 -16.56 5.25 11.67
C GLY A 127 -15.65 6.48 11.71
N ASN A 128 -14.36 6.36 12.03
CA ASN A 128 -13.40 7.48 12.00
C ASN A 128 -12.74 7.68 10.61
N ASN A 129 -13.49 7.44 9.54
CA ASN A 129 -12.94 7.39 8.17
C ASN A 129 -12.38 8.74 7.70
N ASP A 130 -12.91 9.84 8.21
CA ASP A 130 -12.44 11.19 7.89
C ASP A 130 -10.99 11.44 8.37
N GLN A 131 -10.50 10.63 9.30
CA GLN A 131 -9.13 10.74 9.83
C GLN A 131 -8.11 9.91 9.03
N ILE A 132 -8.57 9.10 8.06
CA ILE A 132 -7.68 8.25 7.25
C ILE A 132 -6.66 9.07 6.44
N PRO A 133 -7.04 10.17 5.74
CA PRO A 133 -6.06 10.99 5.03
C PRO A 133 -5.00 11.56 5.97
N PHE A 134 -5.41 12.05 7.14
CA PHE A 134 -4.50 12.59 8.14
C PHE A 134 -3.55 11.52 8.70
N ALA A 135 -4.04 10.30 8.94
CA ALA A 135 -3.19 9.18 9.34
C ALA A 135 -2.12 8.87 8.29
N PHE A 136 -2.47 8.96 7.00
CA PHE A 136 -1.52 8.76 5.91
C PHE A 136 -0.52 9.92 5.78
N GLU A 137 -0.94 11.16 5.98
CA GLU A 137 -0.04 12.32 6.02
C GLU A 137 0.97 12.18 7.16
N LEU A 138 0.51 11.78 8.34
CA LEU A 138 1.37 11.56 9.51
C LEU A 138 2.37 10.43 9.25
N TYR A 139 1.93 9.33 8.64
CA TYR A 139 2.81 8.25 8.19
C TYR A 139 3.84 8.75 7.17
N SER A 140 3.40 9.54 6.18
CA SER A 140 4.25 10.11 5.14
C SER A 140 5.27 11.10 5.71
N ALA A 141 4.92 11.85 6.77
CA ALA A 141 5.82 12.78 7.44
C ALA A 141 6.98 12.07 8.16
N THR A 142 6.85 10.77 8.45
CA THR A 142 7.96 9.94 8.96
C THR A 142 8.92 9.46 7.86
N MET A 143 8.65 9.75 6.58
CA MET A 143 9.61 9.53 5.49
C MET A 143 10.81 10.48 5.63
N GLY A 144 12.02 9.93 5.65
CA GLY A 144 13.25 10.66 5.94
C GLY A 144 13.51 11.87 5.04
N LYS A 145 13.55 13.06 5.67
CA LYS A 145 14.35 14.26 5.32
C LYS A 145 14.16 15.45 6.28
N SER A 146 13.38 15.30 7.35
CA SER A 146 13.22 16.36 8.35
C SER A 146 14.33 16.30 9.41
N SER A 147 14.66 17.45 10.01
CA SER A 147 15.57 17.54 11.16
C SER A 147 15.30 16.44 12.20
N ARG A 148 16.33 15.99 12.92
CA ARG A 148 16.21 15.00 14.00
C ARG A 148 15.16 15.40 15.06
N SER A 149 14.90 16.70 15.24
CA SER A 149 13.80 17.23 16.05
C SER A 149 12.43 16.91 15.43
N THR A 150 12.18 17.34 14.19
CA THR A 150 10.92 17.13 13.47
C THR A 150 10.55 15.64 13.31
N PHE A 151 11.54 14.77 13.15
CA PHE A 151 11.31 13.32 13.09
C PHE A 151 10.82 12.75 14.43
N LYS A 152 11.39 13.19 15.55
CA LYS A 152 10.93 12.78 16.89
C LYS A 152 9.50 13.27 17.14
N ASP A 153 9.21 14.51 16.77
CA ASP A 153 7.88 15.09 16.93
C ASP A 153 6.84 14.31 16.10
N ALA A 154 7.18 13.93 14.86
CA ALA A 154 6.31 13.12 14.00
C ALA A 154 6.05 11.71 14.58
N GLU A 155 7.07 11.02 15.09
CA GLU A 155 6.90 9.70 15.71
C GLU A 155 6.06 9.79 17.00
N GLU A 156 6.27 10.82 17.82
CA GLU A 156 5.44 11.03 19.03
C GLU A 156 3.97 11.30 18.67
N LEU A 157 3.73 12.11 17.64
CA LEU A 157 2.38 12.33 17.11
C LEU A 157 1.76 11.03 16.58
N CYS A 158 2.53 10.19 15.87
CA CYS A 158 2.07 8.86 15.43
C CYS A 158 1.60 8.02 16.62
N GLN A 159 2.39 7.97 17.70
CA GLN A 159 2.05 7.19 18.89
C GLN A 159 0.82 7.75 19.63
N ARG A 160 0.69 9.07 19.75
CA ARG A 160 -0.49 9.69 20.34
C ARG A 160 -1.74 9.41 19.51
N PHE A 161 -1.63 9.54 18.19
CA PHE A 161 -2.72 9.23 17.26
C PHE A 161 -3.15 7.75 17.34
N LYS A 162 -2.17 6.84 17.32
CA LYS A 162 -2.34 5.40 17.54
C LYS A 162 -3.14 5.10 18.80
N ASN A 163 -2.72 5.67 19.93
CA ASN A 163 -3.35 5.39 21.23
C ASN A 163 -4.76 5.99 21.36
N THR A 164 -5.08 7.04 20.60
CA THR A 164 -6.35 7.77 20.73
C THR A 164 -7.42 7.26 19.77
N LEU A 165 -7.06 6.98 18.51
CA LEU A 165 -8.04 6.79 17.43
C LEU A 165 -8.01 5.38 16.81
N SER A 166 -7.06 4.54 17.21
CA SER A 166 -6.82 3.25 16.56
C SER A 166 -6.96 2.06 17.50
N GLN A 167 -7.31 0.92 16.90
CA GLN A 167 -7.41 -0.36 17.58
C GLN A 167 -6.04 -0.84 18.05
N GLN A 168 -5.98 -1.24 19.31
CA GLN A 168 -4.74 -1.72 19.93
C GLN A 168 -4.39 -3.13 19.45
N SER A 169 -3.08 -3.41 19.39
CA SER A 169 -2.53 -4.74 19.10
C SER A 169 -2.92 -5.34 17.73
N VAL A 170 -3.37 -4.52 16.77
CA VAL A 170 -3.57 -4.96 15.38
C VAL A 170 -2.22 -5.27 14.75
N LYS A 171 -2.08 -6.47 14.19
CA LYS A 171 -0.87 -6.91 13.51
C LYS A 171 -1.19 -7.54 12.17
N VAL A 172 -0.37 -7.22 11.16
CA VAL A 172 -0.46 -7.89 9.86
C VAL A 172 0.07 -9.31 9.98
N HIS A 173 -0.76 -10.29 9.66
CA HIS A 173 -0.43 -11.71 9.78
C HIS A 173 0.48 -12.16 8.63
N PHE A 174 0.13 -11.81 7.40
CA PHE A 174 0.88 -12.26 6.24
C PHE A 174 0.99 -11.17 5.18
N VAL A 175 2.19 -11.02 4.60
CA VAL A 175 2.43 -10.21 3.41
C VAL A 175 3.10 -11.07 2.35
N GLY A 176 2.40 -11.30 1.25
CA GLY A 176 2.88 -12.06 0.09
C GLY A 176 3.01 -11.16 -1.13
N VAL A 177 4.24 -10.96 -1.60
CA VAL A 177 4.48 -10.05 -2.72
C VAL A 177 5.26 -10.71 -3.86
N TRP A 178 4.95 -10.29 -5.07
CA TRP A 178 5.69 -10.64 -6.28
C TRP A 178 6.35 -9.39 -6.83
N ASP A 179 7.68 -9.46 -7.00
CA ASP A 179 8.48 -8.51 -7.77
C ASP A 179 8.16 -7.04 -7.46
N THR A 180 8.21 -6.67 -6.17
CA THR A 180 7.95 -5.29 -5.71
C THR A 180 8.73 -4.31 -6.57
N VAL A 181 8.11 -3.24 -7.07
CA VAL A 181 8.84 -2.13 -7.69
C VAL A 181 8.37 -0.81 -7.10
N SER A 182 9.28 0.13 -6.87
CA SER A 182 8.92 1.44 -6.33
C SER A 182 7.92 2.14 -7.25
N SER A 183 6.82 2.62 -6.68
CA SER A 183 5.74 3.30 -7.40
C SER A 183 5.88 4.82 -7.42
N ILE A 184 6.82 5.39 -6.66
CA ILE A 184 6.95 6.84 -6.47
C ILE A 184 8.07 7.39 -7.37
N GLY A 185 7.69 7.85 -8.56
CA GLY A 185 8.53 8.68 -9.42
C GLY A 185 9.68 7.99 -10.15
N VAL A 186 10.12 8.60 -11.25
CA VAL A 186 11.33 8.20 -11.99
C VAL A 186 12.62 8.57 -11.23
N THR A 187 12.50 9.30 -10.12
CA THR A 187 13.59 9.72 -9.22
C THR A 187 13.59 8.88 -7.95
N ARG A 188 14.78 8.55 -7.41
CA ARG A 188 14.93 7.84 -6.11
C ARG A 188 14.45 8.74 -4.97
N SER A 189 13.15 8.80 -4.75
CA SER A 189 12.56 9.36 -3.52
C SER A 189 12.85 8.43 -2.34
N PRO A 190 12.91 8.95 -1.09
CA PRO A 190 13.04 8.10 0.08
C PRO A 190 11.90 7.07 0.10
N SER A 191 12.19 5.86 0.56
CA SER A 191 11.16 4.81 0.71
C SER A 191 10.31 5.10 1.94
N PHE A 192 9.03 4.71 1.89
CA PHE A 192 8.16 4.77 3.05
C PHE A 192 8.75 3.95 4.22
N PRO A 193 8.62 4.42 5.48
CA PRO A 193 9.11 3.69 6.63
C PRO A 193 8.54 2.27 6.68
N GLU A 194 9.27 1.33 7.26
CA GLU A 194 8.88 -0.07 7.37
C GLU A 194 8.73 -0.82 6.02
N THR A 195 8.91 -0.17 4.87
CA THR A 195 8.78 -0.85 3.59
C THR A 195 10.05 -1.58 3.15
N VAL A 196 11.25 -1.16 3.59
CA VAL A 196 12.54 -1.69 3.10
C VAL A 196 13.39 -2.42 4.14
N ASN A 197 12.93 -2.51 5.40
CA ASN A 197 13.69 -3.10 6.51
C ASN A 197 13.47 -4.63 6.68
N GLY A 198 12.90 -5.27 5.66
CA GLY A 198 12.53 -6.69 5.69
C GLY A 198 11.16 -6.98 6.32
N MET A 199 10.33 -5.96 6.57
CA MET A 199 8.94 -6.11 7.06
C MET A 199 8.87 -6.85 8.41
N LYS A 200 9.82 -6.62 9.32
CA LYS A 200 9.90 -7.35 10.61
C LYS A 200 8.68 -7.16 11.53
N HIS A 201 7.86 -6.14 11.26
CA HIS A 201 6.63 -5.85 11.98
C HIS A 201 5.47 -6.79 11.61
N VAL A 202 5.55 -7.53 10.51
CA VAL A 202 4.52 -8.53 10.13
C VAL A 202 4.88 -9.91 10.66
N CYS A 203 3.89 -10.79 10.88
CA CYS A 203 4.18 -12.14 11.39
C CYS A 203 4.92 -12.99 10.35
N VAL A 204 4.51 -12.92 9.08
CA VAL A 204 5.13 -13.66 7.99
C VAL A 204 5.23 -12.78 6.73
N PHE A 205 6.45 -12.62 6.23
CA PHE A 205 6.72 -11.95 4.96
C PHE A 205 7.28 -12.94 3.93
N ARG A 206 6.77 -12.90 2.70
CA ARG A 206 7.26 -13.67 1.55
C ARG A 206 7.32 -12.78 0.32
N HIS A 207 8.47 -12.76 -0.36
CA HIS A 207 8.69 -11.99 -1.58
C HIS A 207 9.28 -12.90 -2.67
N ALA A 208 8.52 -13.12 -3.74
CA ALA A 208 9.01 -13.80 -4.93
C ALA A 208 9.65 -12.78 -5.90
N LEU A 209 10.89 -13.03 -6.32
CA LEU A 209 11.68 -12.12 -7.15
C LEU A 209 11.90 -12.69 -8.56
N ALA A 210 11.86 -11.82 -9.57
CA ALA A 210 12.23 -12.19 -10.93
C ALA A 210 13.75 -12.12 -11.10
N LEU A 211 14.43 -13.26 -11.15
CA LEU A 211 15.89 -13.32 -11.28
C LEU A 211 16.40 -12.80 -12.64
N ASP A 212 15.57 -12.89 -13.68
CA ASP A 212 15.91 -12.47 -15.04
C ASP A 212 15.43 -11.05 -15.39
N GLU A 213 14.88 -10.30 -14.43
CA GLU A 213 14.51 -8.89 -14.66
C GLU A 213 15.75 -8.01 -14.73
N ARG A 214 15.97 -7.38 -15.89
CA ARG A 214 17.19 -6.57 -16.18
C ARG A 214 16.89 -5.11 -16.45
N ARG A 215 15.62 -4.68 -16.43
CA ARG A 215 15.25 -3.29 -16.72
C ARG A 215 15.60 -2.41 -15.52
N VAL A 216 16.40 -1.38 -15.77
CA VAL A 216 16.88 -0.41 -14.75
C VAL A 216 15.76 0.20 -13.89
N LYS A 217 14.54 0.32 -14.42
CA LYS A 217 13.39 0.91 -13.73
C LYS A 217 12.56 -0.08 -12.89
N PHE A 218 12.96 -1.35 -12.85
CA PHE A 218 12.22 -2.43 -12.19
C PHE A 218 13.09 -3.11 -11.11
N LEU A 219 13.94 -2.33 -10.46
CA LEU A 219 14.71 -2.80 -9.32
C LEU A 219 13.77 -3.11 -8.14
N PRO A 220 13.93 -4.28 -7.48
CA PRO A 220 13.04 -4.73 -6.44
C PRO A 220 13.22 -4.10 -5.05
#